data_AF-A0A7S0ZET9-F1
#
_entry.id   AF-A0A7S0ZET9-F1
#
_cell.length_a   1.000
_cell.length_b   1.000
_cell.length_c   1.000
_cell.angle_alpha   90.00
_cell.angle_beta   90.00
_cell.angle_gamma   90.00
#
_symmetry.space_group_name_H-M   'P 1'
#
loop_
_entity.id
_entity.type
_entity.pdbx_description
1 polymer ?
#
loop_
_entity_poly.entity_id
_entity_poly.type
_entity_poly.pdbx_seq_one_letter_code
_entity_poly.pdbx_strand_id
1 'polypeptide(L)'
;MSDIEVVEVSQEGKDEETKYYLEYAKTGRGKCSVSKENFEKDELKVGRKTQHDEYGPTWCKIDPFFHREENRIRKGLQSISSLDDFIFKSKSNDESVAGSDALKDEDKVELQARIDKLVELSKEYEGKRKATIEKEDGSKKKRKIQAKKDETKKEDDVMSSFVISGVDWKKEAVKKIIEECKERNIKLPTDEKAAQMKILQQVMLHRNGESVDAAIVVNALKAELGAAKAVKEQAVPQVKCEKNRALVEVFSELGGYEFKVLPYKGIAYKKAAQSLAELDFEVTSGHELSKGKSKVPGIGKSLAEKIDEFLHTGSIAKLEEFRNT
;
A
#
# COMPACT_ATOMS: atom_id res chain seq x y z
N MET A 1 24.06 -2.39 -34.79
CA MET A 1 22.80 -2.72 -35.48
C MET A 1 22.70 -4.23 -35.34
N SER A 2 21.97 -4.79 -34.39
CA SER A 2 20.53 -4.59 -34.16
C SER A 2 20.16 -4.90 -32.69
N ASP A 3 19.52 -3.92 -32.07
CA ASP A 3 18.30 -3.99 -31.25
C ASP A 3 18.22 -5.02 -30.12
N ILE A 4 18.55 -4.52 -28.92
CA ILE A 4 18.12 -5.06 -27.64
C ILE A 4 16.62 -4.74 -27.51
N GLU A 5 15.77 -5.77 -27.58
CA GLU A 5 14.37 -5.68 -27.16
C GLU A 5 14.32 -5.29 -25.67
N VAL A 6 13.88 -4.06 -25.43
CA VAL A 6 13.47 -3.61 -24.10
C VAL A 6 12.20 -4.36 -23.76
N VAL A 7 12.30 -5.32 -22.85
CA VAL A 7 11.14 -5.95 -22.22
C VAL A 7 10.41 -4.87 -21.42
N GLU A 8 9.34 -4.31 -21.99
CA GLU A 8 8.34 -3.57 -21.24
C GLU A 8 7.75 -4.52 -20.19
N VAL A 9 8.14 -4.30 -18.93
CA VAL A 9 7.41 -4.83 -17.79
C VAL A 9 6.13 -4.01 -17.69
N SER A 10 5.10 -4.44 -18.41
CA SER A 10 3.73 -3.97 -18.23
C SER A 10 3.35 -4.19 -16.78
N GLN A 11 3.30 -3.09 -16.02
CA GLN A 11 2.69 -3.05 -14.71
C GLN A 11 1.17 -3.14 -14.91
N GLU A 12 0.64 -4.34 -15.07
CA GLU A 12 -0.79 -4.60 -14.92
C GLU A 12 -1.16 -4.55 -13.43
N GLY A 13 -1.13 -3.35 -12.85
CA GLY A 13 -2.09 -3.01 -11.83
C GLY A 13 -3.41 -2.79 -12.55
N LYS A 14 -4.40 -3.66 -12.35
CA LYS A 14 -5.75 -3.45 -12.91
C LYS A 14 -6.26 -2.09 -12.45
N ASP A 15 -6.20 -1.11 -13.35
CA ASP A 15 -6.71 0.23 -13.15
C ASP A 15 -8.21 0.11 -12.86
N GLU A 16 -8.60 0.55 -11.66
CA GLU A 16 -10.00 0.80 -11.35
C GLU A 16 -10.50 1.83 -12.35
N GLU A 17 -11.27 1.40 -13.36
CA GLU A 17 -11.74 2.25 -14.47
C GLU A 17 -12.61 3.40 -13.90
N THR A 18 -11.96 4.51 -13.56
CA THR A 18 -12.59 5.71 -13.03
C THR A 18 -13.11 6.50 -14.21
N LYS A 19 -14.44 6.70 -14.27
CA LYS A 19 -15.09 7.44 -15.35
C LYS A 19 -15.48 8.83 -14.87
N TYR A 20 -15.22 9.84 -15.70
CA TYR A 20 -15.61 11.22 -15.42
C TYR A 20 -16.75 11.66 -16.33
N TYR A 21 -17.58 12.56 -15.79
CA TYR A 21 -18.78 13.05 -16.45
C TYR A 21 -18.89 14.57 -16.31
N LEU A 22 -19.45 15.23 -17.32
CA LEU A 22 -19.79 16.65 -17.30
C LEU A 22 -21.28 16.84 -17.58
N GLU A 23 -21.89 17.79 -16.89
CA GLU A 23 -23.30 18.17 -17.11
C GLU A 23 -23.53 19.59 -16.57
N TYR A 24 -24.41 20.36 -17.21
CA TYR A 24 -24.94 21.58 -16.61
C TYR A 24 -26.09 21.27 -15.63
N ALA A 25 -26.02 21.82 -14.43
CA ALA A 25 -27.01 21.59 -13.39
C ALA A 25 -28.41 22.07 -13.81
N LYS A 26 -29.33 21.13 -14.02
CA LYS A 26 -30.71 21.41 -14.47
C LYS A 26 -31.52 22.24 -13.46
N THR A 27 -31.19 22.12 -12.17
CA THR A 27 -31.86 22.77 -11.03
C THR A 27 -30.86 22.96 -9.89
N GLY A 28 -31.08 23.94 -9.01
CA GLY A 28 -30.22 24.15 -7.84
C GLY A 28 -30.50 23.26 -6.62
N ARG A 29 -31.21 22.14 -6.80
CA ARG A 29 -31.50 21.18 -5.72
C ARG A 29 -30.38 20.15 -5.50
N GLY A 30 -29.48 20.00 -6.47
CA GLY A 30 -28.33 19.12 -6.34
C GLY A 30 -27.26 19.73 -5.42
N LYS A 31 -26.52 18.87 -4.71
CA LYS A 31 -25.49 19.29 -3.76
C LYS A 31 -24.13 18.73 -4.13
N CYS A 32 -23.11 19.57 -4.10
CA CYS A 32 -21.72 19.18 -4.29
C CYS A 32 -21.28 18.21 -3.20
N SER A 33 -20.74 17.06 -3.59
CA SER A 33 -20.29 16.04 -2.65
C SER A 33 -19.07 16.50 -1.82
N VAL A 34 -18.26 17.42 -2.34
CA VAL A 34 -17.04 17.92 -1.69
C VAL A 34 -17.35 19.14 -0.84
N SER A 35 -17.80 20.25 -1.44
CA SER A 35 -18.06 21.52 -0.72
C SER A 35 -19.35 21.52 0.09
N LYS A 36 -20.28 20.58 -0.17
CA LYS A 36 -21.62 20.56 0.43
C LYS A 36 -22.45 21.82 0.10
N GLU A 37 -22.09 22.57 -0.92
CA GLU A 37 -22.91 23.66 -1.44
C GLU A 37 -23.90 23.15 -2.49
N ASN A 38 -25.00 23.86 -2.68
CA ASN A 38 -25.90 23.58 -3.78
C ASN A 38 -25.29 24.03 -5.11
N PHE A 39 -25.68 23.37 -6.20
CA PHE A 39 -25.40 23.86 -7.54
C PHE A 39 -26.32 25.02 -7.89
N GLU A 40 -25.86 25.94 -8.73
CA GLU A 40 -26.71 26.92 -9.39
C GLU A 40 -27.31 26.33 -10.66
N LYS A 41 -28.43 26.88 -11.13
CA LYS A 41 -29.03 26.43 -12.39
C LYS A 41 -28.06 26.79 -13.53
N ASP A 42 -27.84 25.85 -14.43
CA ASP A 42 -26.94 25.94 -15.57
C ASP A 42 -25.44 26.07 -15.18
N GLU A 43 -25.10 25.80 -13.91
CA GLU A 43 -23.70 25.67 -13.44
C GLU A 43 -23.10 24.35 -13.94
N LEU A 44 -21.88 24.39 -14.48
CA LEU A 44 -21.16 23.19 -14.90
C LEU A 44 -20.73 22.38 -13.67
N LYS A 45 -21.02 21.09 -13.67
CA LYS A 45 -20.62 20.15 -12.62
C LYS A 45 -19.88 18.95 -13.20
N VAL A 46 -18.95 18.43 -12.42
CA VAL A 46 -18.17 17.23 -12.74
C VAL A 46 -18.67 16.06 -11.90
N GLY A 47 -18.94 14.94 -12.56
CA GLY A 47 -19.25 13.66 -11.93
C GLY A 47 -18.04 12.74 -11.97
N ARG A 48 -17.75 12.05 -10.87
CA ARG A 48 -16.77 10.96 -10.84
C ARG A 48 -17.45 9.66 -10.45
N LYS A 49 -17.25 8.60 -11.24
CA LYS A 49 -17.78 7.26 -10.96
C LYS A 49 -16.63 6.26 -10.91
N THR A 50 -16.58 5.49 -9.84
CA THR A 50 -15.70 4.32 -9.68
C THR A 50 -16.48 3.04 -9.93
N GLN A 51 -15.80 1.92 -10.13
CA GLN A 51 -16.43 0.61 -10.35
C GLN A 51 -17.38 0.20 -9.20
N HIS A 52 -17.15 0.70 -7.98
CA HIS A 52 -17.96 0.41 -6.80
C HIS A 52 -19.17 1.35 -6.62
N ASP A 53 -19.35 2.37 -7.47
CA ASP A 53 -20.46 3.31 -7.37
C ASP A 53 -21.72 2.78 -8.07
N GLU A 54 -22.55 2.05 -7.33
CA GLU A 54 -23.82 1.47 -7.81
C GLU A 54 -24.84 2.53 -8.23
N TYR A 55 -24.87 3.67 -7.52
CA TYR A 55 -25.90 4.72 -7.67
C TYR A 55 -25.53 5.83 -8.67
N GLY A 56 -24.47 5.66 -9.45
CA GLY A 56 -24.02 6.63 -10.45
C GLY A 56 -22.90 7.58 -9.99
N PRO A 57 -22.56 8.61 -10.78
CA PRO A 57 -21.42 9.46 -10.50
C PRO A 57 -21.65 10.36 -9.28
N THR A 58 -20.60 10.52 -8.49
CA THR A 58 -20.55 11.50 -7.41
C THR A 58 -20.31 12.89 -8.01
N TRP A 59 -21.32 13.77 -7.94
CA TRP A 59 -21.26 15.13 -8.49
C TRP A 59 -20.50 16.12 -7.59
N CYS A 60 -19.73 16.98 -8.23
CA CYS A 60 -18.87 18.01 -7.63
C CYS A 60 -18.95 19.31 -8.43
N LYS A 61 -18.78 20.45 -7.76
CA LYS A 61 -18.42 21.71 -8.43
C LYS A 61 -17.01 21.60 -9.04
N ILE A 62 -16.70 22.42 -10.03
CA ILE A 62 -15.41 22.41 -10.73
C ILE A 62 -14.25 22.67 -9.77
N ASP A 63 -14.25 23.76 -9.01
CA ASP A 63 -13.11 24.09 -8.13
C ASP A 63 -12.80 23.02 -7.08
N PRO A 64 -13.80 22.53 -6.29
CA PRO A 64 -13.54 21.50 -5.31
C PRO A 64 -13.06 20.18 -5.93
N PHE A 65 -13.46 19.89 -7.16
CA PHE A 65 -13.00 18.73 -7.89
C PHE A 65 -11.51 18.84 -8.27
N PHE A 66 -11.12 19.93 -8.93
CA PHE A 66 -9.72 20.13 -9.34
C PHE A 66 -8.78 20.27 -8.14
N HIS A 67 -9.22 20.91 -7.05
CA HIS A 67 -8.44 20.95 -5.81
C HIS A 67 -8.21 19.55 -5.22
N ARG A 68 -9.20 18.66 -5.34
CA ARG A 68 -9.07 17.26 -4.91
C ARG A 68 -8.08 16.48 -5.79
N GLU A 69 -8.10 16.69 -7.10
CA GLU A 69 -7.16 16.04 -8.03
C GLU A 69 -5.72 16.55 -7.86
N GLU A 70 -5.49 17.85 -7.62
CA GLU A 70 -4.17 18.37 -7.24
C GLU A 70 -3.62 17.63 -6.00
N ASN A 71 -4.46 17.42 -4.99
CA ASN A 71 -4.08 16.70 -3.78
C ASN A 71 -3.85 15.20 -4.00
N ARG A 72 -4.46 14.60 -5.04
CA ARG A 72 -4.20 13.21 -5.44
C ARG A 72 -2.85 13.07 -6.12
N ILE A 73 -2.50 14.00 -7.02
CA ILE A 73 -1.19 14.05 -7.68
C ILE A 73 -0.07 14.17 -6.64
N ARG A 74 -0.22 15.06 -5.66
CA ARG A 74 0.76 15.20 -4.56
C ARG A 74 0.94 13.94 -3.72
N LYS A 75 -0.01 13.00 -3.79
CA LYS A 75 0.04 11.68 -3.12
C LYS A 75 0.51 10.55 -4.06
N GLY A 76 0.86 10.87 -5.30
CA GLY A 76 1.28 9.89 -6.31
C GLY A 76 0.14 9.02 -6.86
N LEU A 77 -1.09 9.52 -6.83
CA LEU A 77 -2.24 8.85 -7.45
C LEU A 77 -2.42 9.32 -8.90
N GLN A 78 -3.01 8.46 -9.71
CA GLN A 78 -3.40 8.80 -11.08
C GLN A 78 -4.30 10.03 -11.13
N SER A 79 -4.03 10.84 -12.14
CA SER A 79 -4.74 12.07 -12.47
C SER A 79 -5.38 11.96 -13.84
N ILE A 80 -6.31 12.88 -14.07
CA ILE A 80 -6.85 13.18 -15.40
C ILE A 80 -5.70 13.69 -16.26
N SER A 81 -5.68 13.27 -17.52
CA SER A 81 -4.59 13.56 -18.46
C SER A 81 -5.07 14.34 -19.68
N SER A 82 -6.35 14.22 -20.03
CA SER A 82 -6.94 14.91 -21.18
C SER A 82 -8.39 15.27 -20.91
N LEU A 83 -8.95 16.14 -21.75
CA LEU A 83 -10.37 16.47 -21.74
C LEU A 83 -11.24 15.27 -22.16
N ASP A 84 -10.70 14.34 -22.96
CA ASP A 84 -11.40 13.14 -23.44
C ASP A 84 -11.73 12.15 -22.32
N ASP A 85 -11.06 12.27 -21.17
CA ASP A 85 -11.40 11.51 -19.95
C ASP A 85 -12.83 11.84 -19.45
N PHE A 86 -13.43 12.96 -19.90
CA PHE A 86 -14.76 13.41 -19.51
C PHE A 86 -15.85 13.08 -20.52
N ILE A 87 -16.97 12.54 -20.03
CA ILE A 87 -18.17 12.27 -20.81
C ILE A 87 -19.23 13.34 -20.54
N PHE A 88 -19.56 14.17 -21.52
CA PHE A 88 -20.64 15.15 -21.38
C PHE A 88 -22.02 14.48 -21.54
N LYS A 89 -22.90 14.57 -20.54
CA LYS A 89 -24.26 14.01 -20.57
C LYS A 89 -25.31 15.11 -20.78
N SER A 90 -26.13 14.97 -21.82
CA SER A 90 -27.26 15.86 -22.07
C SER A 90 -28.53 15.40 -21.31
N LYS A 91 -29.59 16.23 -21.33
CA LYS A 91 -30.85 15.98 -20.61
C LYS A 91 -31.60 14.74 -21.11
N SER A 92 -31.44 14.38 -22.38
CA SER A 92 -31.97 13.15 -22.95
C SER A 92 -31.02 12.01 -22.61
N ASN A 93 -31.57 10.86 -22.22
CA ASN A 93 -30.83 9.59 -22.04
C ASN A 93 -30.36 9.03 -23.39
N ASP A 94 -29.89 9.88 -24.29
CA ASP A 94 -29.37 9.49 -25.58
C ASP A 94 -27.89 9.18 -25.39
N GLU A 95 -27.58 7.89 -25.25
CA GLU A 95 -26.20 7.37 -25.18
C GLU A 95 -25.41 7.69 -26.47
N SER A 96 -26.08 8.22 -27.51
CA SER A 96 -25.46 8.64 -28.77
C SER A 96 -24.82 10.04 -28.75
N VAL A 97 -25.02 10.85 -27.71
CA VAL A 97 -24.34 12.15 -27.57
C VAL A 97 -23.18 12.04 -26.60
N ALA A 98 -22.18 11.23 -26.97
CA ALA A 98 -20.83 11.42 -26.46
C ALA A 98 -20.31 12.70 -27.10
N GLY A 99 -20.28 13.81 -26.38
CA GLY A 99 -19.91 15.09 -26.99
C GLY A 99 -19.44 16.11 -25.98
N SER A 100 -18.13 16.16 -25.76
CA SER A 100 -17.45 17.40 -25.33
C SER A 100 -17.87 18.59 -26.20
N ASP A 101 -18.29 18.35 -27.45
CA ASP A 101 -18.82 19.31 -28.41
C ASP A 101 -19.97 20.18 -27.89
N ALA A 102 -20.83 19.67 -27.00
CA ALA A 102 -21.96 20.42 -26.44
C ALA A 102 -21.59 21.32 -25.23
N LEU A 103 -20.33 21.29 -24.80
CA LEU A 103 -19.81 22.21 -23.79
C LEU A 103 -19.62 23.61 -24.38
N LYS A 104 -19.84 24.66 -23.59
CA LYS A 104 -19.56 26.04 -24.03
C LYS A 104 -18.07 26.16 -24.28
N ASP A 105 -17.68 26.93 -25.28
CA ASP A 105 -16.27 27.03 -25.65
C ASP A 105 -15.44 27.67 -24.53
N GLU A 106 -16.03 28.59 -23.75
CA GLU A 106 -15.39 29.15 -22.56
C GLU A 106 -15.09 28.08 -21.51
N ASP A 107 -16.06 27.18 -21.26
CA ASP A 107 -15.92 26.09 -20.29
C ASP A 107 -14.92 25.03 -20.78
N LYS A 108 -14.84 24.76 -22.10
CA LYS A 108 -13.82 23.87 -22.69
C LYS A 108 -12.42 24.43 -22.45
N VAL A 109 -12.23 25.72 -22.74
CA VAL A 109 -10.94 26.40 -22.55
C VAL A 109 -10.54 26.41 -21.07
N GLU A 110 -11.49 26.70 -20.17
CA GLU A 110 -11.23 26.70 -18.74
C GLU A 110 -10.86 25.30 -18.22
N LEU A 111 -11.61 24.26 -18.60
CA LEU A 111 -11.31 22.88 -18.19
C LEU A 111 -9.96 22.42 -18.74
N GLN A 112 -9.66 22.70 -20.01
CA GLN A 112 -8.38 22.35 -20.60
C GLN A 112 -7.22 23.01 -19.85
N ALA A 113 -7.32 24.31 -19.56
CA ALA A 113 -6.30 25.01 -18.78
C ALA A 113 -6.09 24.41 -17.38
N ARG A 114 -7.17 23.96 -16.72
CA ARG A 114 -7.08 23.27 -15.42
C ARG A 114 -6.45 21.89 -15.54
N ILE A 115 -6.73 21.14 -16.61
CA ILE A 115 -6.12 19.84 -16.90
C ILE A 115 -4.63 20.01 -17.20
N ASP A 116 -4.25 21.00 -18.02
CA ASP A 116 -2.85 21.30 -18.33
C ASP A 116 -2.05 21.59 -17.06
N LYS A 117 -2.63 22.36 -16.13
CA LYS A 117 -2.05 22.62 -14.81
C LYS A 117 -1.85 21.33 -14.00
N LEU A 118 -2.79 20.38 -14.06
CA LEU A 118 -2.63 19.08 -13.41
C LEU A 118 -1.51 18.26 -14.05
N VAL A 119 -1.42 18.27 -15.39
CA VAL A 119 -0.36 17.57 -16.13
C VAL A 119 1.02 18.14 -15.79
N GLU A 120 1.15 19.47 -15.72
CA GLU A 120 2.38 20.13 -15.28
C GLU A 120 2.74 19.77 -13.84
N LEU A 121 1.76 19.79 -12.93
CA LEU A 121 1.96 19.41 -11.53
C LEU A 121 2.41 17.94 -11.40
N SER A 122 1.87 17.05 -12.24
CA SER A 122 2.25 15.64 -12.29
C SER A 122 3.71 15.49 -12.74
N LYS A 123 4.13 16.18 -13.80
CA LYS A 123 5.53 16.21 -14.27
C LYS A 123 6.48 16.76 -13.20
N GLU A 124 6.10 17.84 -12.52
CA GLU A 124 6.89 18.42 -11.43
C GLU A 124 7.06 17.44 -10.26
N TYR A 125 5.97 16.76 -9.88
CA TYR A 125 5.99 15.74 -8.82
C TYR A 125 6.89 14.56 -9.19
N GLU A 126 6.80 14.04 -10.41
CA GLU A 126 7.69 13.00 -10.91
C GLU A 126 9.15 13.44 -10.94
N GLY A 127 9.43 14.68 -11.37
CA GLY A 127 10.75 15.28 -11.36
C GLY A 127 11.33 15.35 -9.93
N LYS A 128 10.54 15.81 -8.96
CA LYS A 128 10.92 15.83 -7.53
C LYS A 128 11.14 14.42 -6.98
N ARG A 129 10.29 13.46 -7.34
CA ARG A 129 10.41 12.05 -6.95
C ARG A 129 11.70 11.45 -7.51
N LYS A 130 11.98 11.63 -8.80
CA LYS A 130 13.23 11.18 -9.46
C LYS A 130 14.46 11.85 -8.84
N ALA A 131 14.44 13.16 -8.61
CA ALA A 131 15.53 13.88 -7.97
C ALA A 131 15.77 13.44 -6.51
N THR A 132 14.73 13.03 -5.78
CA THR A 132 14.86 12.48 -4.42
C THR A 132 15.53 11.10 -4.46
N ILE A 133 15.13 10.25 -5.40
CA ILE A 133 15.74 8.94 -5.64
C ILE A 133 17.22 9.10 -6.06
N GLU A 134 17.53 10.05 -6.95
CA GLU A 134 18.90 10.34 -7.39
C GLU A 134 19.76 10.97 -6.29
N LYS A 135 19.19 11.76 -5.38
CA LYS A 135 19.90 12.29 -4.20
C LYS A 135 20.17 11.21 -3.16
N GLU A 136 19.28 10.24 -2.98
CA GLU A 136 19.54 9.05 -2.17
C GLU A 136 20.66 8.19 -2.79
N ASP A 137 20.70 8.07 -4.11
CA ASP A 137 21.76 7.33 -4.82
C ASP A 137 23.11 8.11 -4.87
N GLY A 138 23.05 9.44 -4.94
CA GLY A 138 24.20 10.33 -4.78
C GLY A 138 24.76 10.34 -3.36
N SER A 139 23.92 10.20 -2.34
CA SER A 139 24.34 10.02 -0.94
C SER A 139 24.97 8.64 -0.70
N LYS A 140 24.52 7.60 -1.43
CA LYS A 140 25.23 6.31 -1.50
C LYS A 140 26.58 6.42 -2.24
N LYS A 141 26.71 7.27 -3.26
CA LYS A 141 27.97 7.51 -3.99
C LYS A 141 28.97 8.36 -3.19
N LYS A 142 28.53 9.35 -2.42
CA LYS A 142 29.38 10.10 -1.45
C LYS A 142 29.78 9.23 -0.25
N ARG A 143 28.88 8.37 0.26
CA ARG A 143 29.23 7.33 1.24
C ARG A 143 30.27 6.34 0.69
N LYS A 144 30.25 6.00 -0.61
CA LYS A 144 31.27 5.16 -1.27
C LYS A 144 32.65 5.82 -1.42
N ILE A 145 32.74 7.15 -1.49
CA ILE A 145 34.03 7.86 -1.59
C ILE A 145 34.63 8.10 -0.20
N GLN A 146 33.82 8.37 0.82
CA GLN A 146 34.31 8.48 2.21
C GLN A 146 34.67 7.10 2.80
N ALA A 147 33.99 6.02 2.41
CA ALA A 147 34.33 4.65 2.82
C ALA A 147 35.66 4.13 2.22
N LYS A 148 36.18 4.76 1.17
CA LYS A 148 37.44 4.33 0.52
C LYS A 148 38.71 4.73 1.28
N LYS A 149 38.61 5.50 2.37
CA LYS A 149 39.77 6.02 3.11
C LYS A 149 39.87 5.56 4.58
N ASP A 150 38.87 4.86 5.11
CA ASP A 150 38.83 4.42 6.52
C ASP A 150 38.67 2.91 6.75
N GLU A 151 38.73 2.07 5.71
CA GLU A 151 38.87 0.61 5.91
C GLU A 151 40.34 0.20 5.84
N THR A 152 41.13 0.78 6.75
CA THR A 152 42.27 0.07 7.31
C THR A 152 41.85 -0.41 8.69
N LYS A 153 41.26 -1.61 8.69
CA LYS A 153 41.13 -2.61 9.77
C LYS A 153 39.90 -2.56 10.71
N LYS A 154 39.24 -3.74 10.74
CA LYS A 154 38.38 -4.40 11.75
C LYS A 154 36.87 -4.23 11.52
N GLU A 155 36.05 -5.27 11.35
CA GLU A 155 36.16 -6.71 11.69
C GLU A 155 35.30 -7.58 10.74
N ASP A 156 35.78 -8.79 10.48
CA ASP A 156 35.28 -9.80 9.56
C ASP A 156 33.91 -10.41 9.93
N ASP A 157 33.05 -10.64 8.93
CA ASP A 157 32.16 -11.81 8.90
C ASP A 157 32.24 -12.43 7.49
N VAL A 158 33.44 -12.92 7.19
CA VAL A 158 33.68 -13.81 6.07
C VAL A 158 33.03 -15.14 6.41
N MET A 159 32.04 -15.54 5.60
CA MET A 159 31.56 -16.91 5.53
C MET A 159 32.73 -17.90 5.53
N SER A 160 32.70 -18.90 6.40
CA SER A 160 33.49 -20.10 6.15
C SER A 160 32.89 -20.79 4.92
N SER A 161 33.54 -20.68 3.76
CA SER A 161 33.23 -21.51 2.59
C SER A 161 33.34 -22.97 3.02
N PHE A 162 32.20 -23.66 3.06
CA PHE A 162 32.12 -25.07 3.42
C PHE A 162 31.53 -25.84 2.24
N VAL A 163 32.36 -26.68 1.63
CA VAL A 163 31.99 -27.52 0.49
C VAL A 163 31.32 -28.79 1.02
N ILE A 164 30.11 -29.06 0.54
CA ILE A 164 29.34 -30.25 0.90
C ILE A 164 29.53 -31.29 -0.20
N SER A 165 30.08 -32.45 0.15
CA SER A 165 30.40 -33.56 -0.76
C SER A 165 30.27 -34.92 -0.04
N GLY A 166 30.19 -36.03 -0.78
CA GLY A 166 30.14 -37.39 -0.22
C GLY A 166 28.91 -38.20 -0.65
N VAL A 167 28.69 -39.38 -0.05
CA VAL A 167 27.51 -40.21 -0.32
C VAL A 167 26.27 -39.49 0.22
N ASP A 168 25.20 -39.38 -0.59
CA ASP A 168 23.99 -38.60 -0.26
C ASP A 168 24.20 -37.08 -0.07
N TRP A 169 25.31 -36.50 -0.59
CA TRP A 169 25.64 -35.07 -0.46
C TRP A 169 24.50 -34.11 -0.81
N LYS A 170 23.59 -34.51 -1.71
CA LYS A 170 22.42 -33.74 -2.13
C LYS A 170 21.44 -33.52 -0.97
N LYS A 171 21.17 -34.55 -0.17
CA LYS A 171 20.27 -34.47 0.98
C LYS A 171 20.91 -33.68 2.12
N GLU A 172 22.21 -33.90 2.32
CA GLU A 172 22.98 -33.18 3.33
C GLU A 172 23.13 -31.69 2.99
N ALA A 173 23.32 -31.36 1.72
CA ALA A 173 23.37 -29.99 1.21
C ALA A 173 22.05 -29.26 1.48
N VAL A 174 20.91 -29.87 1.14
CA VAL A 174 19.60 -29.27 1.39
C VAL A 174 19.39 -29.03 2.89
N LYS A 175 19.74 -29.98 3.77
CA LYS A 175 19.58 -29.81 5.22
C LYS A 175 20.41 -28.65 5.77
N LYS A 176 21.71 -28.61 5.45
CA LYS A 176 22.64 -27.58 5.94
C LYS A 176 22.27 -26.19 5.39
N ILE A 177 21.90 -26.11 4.12
CA ILE A 177 21.49 -24.83 3.50
C ILE A 177 20.16 -24.33 4.06
N ILE A 178 19.23 -25.21 4.47
CA ILE A 178 18.00 -24.80 5.17
C ILE A 178 18.33 -24.15 6.53
N GLU A 179 19.19 -24.79 7.33
CA GLU A 179 19.62 -24.26 8.62
C GLU A 179 20.24 -22.86 8.44
N GLU A 180 21.10 -22.71 7.44
CA GLU A 180 21.78 -21.45 7.15
C GLU A 180 20.85 -20.37 6.57
N CYS A 181 19.87 -20.75 5.75
CA CYS A 181 18.84 -19.83 5.26
C CYS A 181 17.94 -19.31 6.39
N LYS A 182 17.69 -20.13 7.43
CA LYS A 182 16.94 -19.72 8.62
C LYS A 182 17.75 -18.73 9.45
N GLU A 183 19.03 -18.99 9.69
CA GLU A 183 19.93 -18.07 10.39
C GLU A 183 20.05 -16.72 9.68
N ARG A 184 20.10 -16.73 8.34
CA ARG A 184 20.23 -15.53 7.51
C ARG A 184 18.90 -14.88 7.13
N ASN A 185 17.78 -15.39 7.65
CA ASN A 185 16.42 -14.87 7.46
C ASN A 185 16.04 -14.69 5.97
N ILE A 186 16.30 -15.72 5.16
CA ILE A 186 15.96 -15.74 3.72
C ILE A 186 14.50 -16.20 3.54
N LYS A 187 13.76 -15.60 2.59
CA LYS A 187 12.34 -15.95 2.33
C LYS A 187 12.20 -17.32 1.66
N LEU A 188 12.25 -18.39 2.43
CA LEU A 188 11.91 -19.72 1.95
C LEU A 188 10.38 -19.91 1.85
N PRO A 189 9.89 -20.75 0.91
CA PRO A 189 8.47 -21.14 0.86
C PRO A 189 7.96 -21.69 2.20
N THR A 190 6.70 -21.39 2.55
CA THR A 190 6.08 -21.84 3.81
C THR A 190 5.92 -23.35 3.89
N ASP A 191 5.77 -24.02 2.74
CA ASP A 191 5.69 -25.48 2.65
C ASP A 191 7.11 -26.09 2.67
N GLU A 192 7.33 -27.04 3.58
CA GLU A 192 8.64 -27.65 3.80
C GLU A 192 9.15 -28.42 2.57
N LYS A 193 8.27 -29.11 1.84
CA LYS A 193 8.64 -29.85 0.62
C LYS A 193 8.94 -28.88 -0.52
N ALA A 194 8.18 -27.79 -0.65
CA ALA A 194 8.44 -26.74 -1.64
C ALA A 194 9.78 -26.03 -1.37
N ALA A 195 10.10 -25.76 -0.11
CA ALA A 195 11.40 -25.19 0.29
C ALA A 195 12.55 -26.14 -0.02
N GLN A 196 12.42 -27.43 0.34
CA GLN A 196 13.42 -28.45 0.01
C GLN A 196 13.65 -28.58 -1.50
N MET A 197 12.58 -28.58 -2.31
CA MET A 197 12.67 -28.66 -3.77
C MET A 197 13.35 -27.43 -4.37
N LYS A 198 13.05 -26.22 -3.87
CA LYS A 198 13.66 -24.98 -4.35
C LYS A 198 15.15 -24.89 -4.01
N ILE A 199 15.51 -25.30 -2.80
CA ILE A 199 16.92 -25.37 -2.37
C ILE A 199 17.65 -26.44 -3.16
N LEU A 200 17.06 -27.62 -3.34
CA LEU A 200 17.64 -28.69 -4.15
C LEU A 200 17.86 -28.25 -5.59
N GLN A 201 16.94 -27.49 -6.18
CA GLN A 201 17.11 -26.90 -7.51
C GLN A 201 18.35 -26.00 -7.56
N GLN A 202 18.52 -25.09 -6.59
CA GLN A 202 19.68 -24.20 -6.54
C GLN A 202 20.99 -24.96 -6.26
N VAL A 203 20.94 -26.00 -5.42
CA VAL A 203 22.07 -26.92 -5.22
C VAL A 203 22.47 -27.61 -6.54
N MET A 204 21.52 -28.05 -7.35
CA MET A 204 21.82 -28.68 -8.65
C MET A 204 22.40 -27.70 -9.67
N LEU A 205 21.93 -26.45 -9.67
CA LEU A 205 22.39 -25.41 -10.59
C LEU A 205 23.82 -24.95 -10.29
N HIS A 206 24.22 -24.92 -9.02
CA HIS A 206 25.52 -24.42 -8.57
C HIS A 206 26.49 -25.53 -8.15
N ARG A 207 26.19 -26.80 -8.45
CA ARG A 207 27.08 -27.91 -8.12
C ARG A 207 28.35 -27.89 -8.97
N ASN A 208 29.44 -28.37 -8.37
CA ASN A 208 30.66 -28.74 -9.07
C ASN A 208 30.86 -30.26 -8.91
N GLY A 209 30.43 -31.03 -9.90
CA GLY A 209 30.41 -32.50 -9.83
C GLY A 209 29.48 -33.02 -8.73
N GLU A 210 30.03 -33.81 -7.80
CA GLU A 210 29.34 -34.37 -6.62
C GLU A 210 29.51 -33.50 -5.36
N SER A 211 29.69 -32.20 -5.55
CA SER A 211 29.86 -31.25 -4.46
C SER A 211 29.17 -29.92 -4.74
N VAL A 212 28.87 -29.18 -3.68
CA VAL A 212 28.36 -27.81 -3.79
C VAL A 212 28.93 -26.93 -2.69
N ASP A 213 29.23 -25.68 -3.01
CA ASP A 213 29.55 -24.67 -1.99
C ASP A 213 28.23 -24.05 -1.49
N ALA A 214 27.96 -24.22 -0.19
CA ALA A 214 26.74 -23.73 0.44
C ALA A 214 26.62 -22.21 0.35
N ALA A 215 27.74 -21.47 0.41
CA ALA A 215 27.73 -20.01 0.35
C ALA A 215 27.25 -19.49 -1.00
N ILE A 216 27.58 -20.18 -2.09
CA ILE A 216 27.12 -19.82 -3.45
C ILE A 216 25.59 -19.99 -3.53
N VAL A 217 25.08 -21.12 -3.04
CA VAL A 217 23.65 -21.43 -3.07
C VAL A 217 22.84 -20.48 -2.20
N VAL A 218 23.31 -20.18 -0.99
CA VAL A 218 22.67 -19.24 -0.06
C VAL A 218 22.65 -17.83 -0.64
N ASN A 219 23.72 -17.39 -1.28
CA ASN A 219 23.77 -16.09 -1.95
C ASN A 219 22.84 -16.03 -3.17
N ALA A 220 22.76 -17.10 -3.96
CA ALA A 220 21.83 -17.21 -5.08
C ALA A 220 20.36 -17.18 -4.61
N LEU A 221 20.03 -17.94 -3.56
CA LEU A 221 18.70 -17.92 -2.93
C LEU A 221 18.35 -16.55 -2.36
N LYS A 222 19.31 -15.86 -1.74
CA LYS A 222 19.14 -14.50 -1.24
C LYS A 222 18.88 -13.50 -2.37
N ALA A 223 19.54 -13.67 -3.53
CA ALA A 223 19.33 -12.84 -4.70
C ALA A 223 17.96 -13.09 -5.36
N GLU A 224 17.53 -14.35 -5.43
CA GLU A 224 16.27 -14.76 -6.08
C GLU A 224 15.03 -14.48 -5.21
N LEU A 225 15.09 -14.77 -3.91
CA LEU A 225 13.93 -14.70 -2.99
C LEU A 225 13.94 -13.43 -2.12
N GLY A 226 15.09 -12.76 -2.01
CA GLY A 226 15.30 -11.60 -1.14
C GLY A 226 15.37 -11.98 0.35
N ALA A 227 15.81 -11.02 1.17
CA ALA A 227 15.73 -11.15 2.62
C ALA A 227 14.26 -11.09 3.08
N ALA A 228 13.88 -11.95 4.03
CA ALA A 228 12.61 -11.82 4.71
C ALA A 228 12.60 -10.47 5.43
N LYS A 229 11.50 -9.71 5.28
CA LYS A 229 11.25 -8.65 6.26
C LYS A 229 11.13 -9.40 7.57
N ALA A 230 11.93 -9.03 8.57
CA ALA A 230 11.83 -9.58 9.91
C ALA A 230 10.35 -9.68 10.26
N VAL A 231 9.84 -10.91 10.35
CA VAL A 231 8.59 -11.13 11.06
C VAL A 231 8.97 -10.73 12.48
N LYS A 232 8.58 -9.52 12.88
CA LYS A 232 8.44 -9.25 14.31
C LYS A 232 7.45 -10.31 14.77
N GLU A 233 7.96 -11.34 15.40
CA GLU A 233 7.19 -12.20 16.29
C GLU A 233 6.27 -11.28 17.08
N GLN A 234 4.98 -11.60 17.10
CA GLN A 234 3.92 -10.71 17.55
C GLN A 234 4.07 -10.44 19.05
N ALA A 235 4.98 -9.54 19.41
CA ALA A 235 5.03 -8.95 20.73
C ALA A 235 3.78 -8.08 20.83
N VAL A 236 2.83 -8.50 21.66
CA VAL A 236 1.76 -7.64 22.15
C VAL A 236 2.44 -6.34 22.62
N PRO A 237 2.03 -5.16 22.12
CA PRO A 237 2.69 -3.92 22.48
C PRO A 237 2.66 -3.76 24.01
N GLN A 238 3.78 -3.32 24.59
CA GLN A 238 3.84 -3.06 26.03
C GLN A 238 2.76 -2.05 26.40
N VAL A 239 1.86 -2.48 27.29
CA VAL A 239 0.69 -1.69 27.67
C VAL A 239 1.07 -0.84 28.88
N LYS A 240 0.90 0.47 28.77
CA LYS A 240 1.21 1.39 29.88
C LYS A 240 0.22 1.33 31.04
N CYS A 241 -1.04 1.00 30.75
CA CYS A 241 -2.10 0.80 31.74
C CYS A 241 -2.58 -0.65 31.68
N GLU A 242 -2.35 -1.48 32.72
CA GLU A 242 -2.66 -2.91 32.65
C GLU A 242 -4.16 -3.20 32.37
N LYS A 243 -5.06 -2.30 32.77
CA LYS A 243 -6.50 -2.45 32.53
C LYS A 243 -6.89 -2.42 31.05
N ASN A 244 -6.09 -1.78 30.21
CA ASN A 244 -6.33 -1.73 28.76
C ASN A 244 -5.80 -2.98 28.04
N ARG A 245 -5.15 -3.92 28.74
CA ARG A 245 -4.47 -5.07 28.13
C ARG A 245 -5.41 -5.95 27.31
N ALA A 246 -6.58 -6.27 27.84
CA ALA A 246 -7.57 -7.09 27.14
C ALA A 246 -8.04 -6.45 25.82
N LEU A 247 -8.25 -5.12 25.83
CA LEU A 247 -8.57 -4.36 24.61
C LEU A 247 -7.42 -4.42 23.59
N VAL A 248 -6.18 -4.24 24.04
CA VAL A 248 -5.00 -4.28 23.15
C VAL A 248 -4.84 -5.65 22.50
N GLU A 249 -5.01 -6.73 23.27
CA GLU A 249 -4.91 -8.10 22.78
C GLU A 249 -5.99 -8.39 21.73
N VAL A 250 -7.24 -8.06 22.02
CA VAL A 250 -8.38 -8.28 21.11
C VAL A 250 -8.26 -7.50 19.81
N PHE A 251 -7.84 -6.24 19.85
CA PHE A 251 -7.63 -5.45 18.64
C PHE A 251 -6.40 -5.89 17.84
N SER A 252 -5.36 -6.40 18.51
CA SER A 252 -4.19 -6.98 17.85
C SER A 252 -4.56 -8.26 17.09
N GLU A 253 -5.36 -9.12 17.73
CA GLU A 253 -5.86 -10.36 17.14
C GLU A 253 -6.80 -10.09 15.96
N LEU A 254 -7.81 -9.23 16.15
CA LEU A 254 -8.72 -8.81 15.09
C LEU A 254 -7.97 -8.19 13.90
N GLY A 255 -6.95 -7.38 14.18
CA GLY A 255 -6.08 -6.83 13.15
C GLY A 255 -5.26 -7.88 12.41
N GLY A 256 -4.90 -8.98 13.06
CA GLY A 256 -4.24 -10.13 12.43
C GLY A 256 -5.13 -10.85 11.42
N TYR A 257 -6.37 -11.15 11.80
CA TYR A 257 -7.35 -11.78 10.91
C TYR A 257 -7.72 -10.88 9.73
N GLU A 258 -8.07 -9.62 10.02
CA GLU A 258 -8.48 -8.67 8.99
C GLU A 258 -7.34 -8.31 8.03
N PHE A 259 -6.07 -8.38 8.47
CA PHE A 259 -4.95 -8.13 7.55
C PHE A 259 -4.87 -9.17 6.42
N LYS A 260 -5.33 -10.41 6.67
CA LYS A 260 -5.39 -11.48 5.66
C LYS A 260 -6.52 -11.27 4.66
N VAL A 261 -7.61 -10.63 5.07
CA VAL A 261 -8.81 -10.41 4.22
C VAL A 261 -8.75 -9.04 3.55
N LEU A 262 -8.58 -7.97 4.33
CA LEU A 262 -8.55 -6.57 3.90
C LEU A 262 -7.39 -5.83 4.60
N PRO A 263 -6.21 -5.72 3.94
CA PRO A 263 -5.00 -5.17 4.57
C PRO A 263 -5.18 -3.81 5.24
N TYR A 264 -5.96 -2.90 4.63
CA TYR A 264 -6.21 -1.57 5.19
C TYR A 264 -7.01 -1.62 6.50
N LYS A 265 -7.92 -2.58 6.67
CA LYS A 265 -8.66 -2.78 7.93
C LYS A 265 -7.77 -3.40 9.00
N GLY A 266 -6.99 -4.42 8.63
CA GLY A 266 -5.99 -5.00 9.54
C GLY A 266 -5.01 -3.96 10.08
N ILE A 267 -4.53 -3.05 9.23
CA ILE A 267 -3.68 -1.92 9.63
C ILE A 267 -4.41 -0.99 10.60
N ALA A 268 -5.69 -0.69 10.36
CA ALA A 268 -6.47 0.17 11.25
C ALA A 268 -6.61 -0.42 12.66
N TYR A 269 -6.93 -1.71 12.78
CA TYR A 269 -7.04 -2.38 14.09
C TYR A 269 -5.69 -2.49 14.81
N LYS A 270 -4.60 -2.78 14.08
CA LYS A 270 -3.25 -2.80 14.67
C LYS A 270 -2.82 -1.41 15.19
N LYS A 271 -3.14 -0.35 14.45
CA LYS A 271 -2.91 1.03 14.92
C LYS A 271 -3.77 1.36 16.14
N ALA A 272 -5.02 0.91 16.17
CA ALA A 272 -5.88 1.09 17.34
C ALA A 272 -5.30 0.37 18.58
N ALA A 273 -4.83 -0.87 18.43
CA ALA A 273 -4.17 -1.60 19.52
C ALA A 273 -2.92 -0.87 20.05
N GLN A 274 -2.10 -0.31 19.16
CA GLN A 274 -0.95 0.51 19.55
C GLN A 274 -1.39 1.76 20.32
N SER A 275 -2.36 2.50 19.79
CA SER A 275 -2.87 3.70 20.46
C SER A 275 -3.45 3.38 21.84
N LEU A 276 -4.16 2.26 22.00
CA LEU A 276 -4.71 1.80 23.29
C LEU A 276 -3.61 1.40 24.29
N ALA A 277 -2.51 0.81 23.80
CA ALA A 277 -1.38 0.43 24.64
C ALA A 277 -0.61 1.65 25.20
N GLU A 278 -0.59 2.76 24.46
CA GLU A 278 0.11 3.99 24.83
C GLU A 278 -0.64 4.88 25.82
N LEU A 279 -1.90 4.56 26.15
CA LEU A 279 -2.72 5.33 27.08
C LEU A 279 -2.27 5.10 28.53
N ASP A 280 -2.06 6.20 29.25
CA ASP A 280 -1.69 6.20 30.66
C ASP A 280 -2.92 6.09 31.59
N PHE A 281 -4.13 5.99 31.03
CA PHE A 281 -5.40 5.91 31.75
C PHE A 281 -6.27 4.75 31.26
N GLU A 282 -7.17 4.29 32.12
CA GLU A 282 -8.14 3.22 31.82
C GLU A 282 -9.18 3.69 30.80
N VAL A 283 -9.42 2.86 29.78
CA VAL A 283 -10.47 3.11 28.80
C VAL A 283 -11.81 2.63 29.34
N THR A 284 -12.70 3.58 29.62
CA THR A 284 -14.07 3.32 30.11
C THR A 284 -15.13 3.46 29.02
N SER A 285 -14.83 4.18 27.94
CA SER A 285 -15.68 4.27 26.75
C SER A 285 -14.87 4.56 25.50
N GLY A 286 -15.17 3.84 24.42
CA GLY A 286 -14.66 4.11 23.08
C GLY A 286 -15.12 5.46 22.53
N HIS A 287 -16.36 5.88 22.82
CA HIS A 287 -16.90 7.14 22.33
C HIS A 287 -16.05 8.35 22.75
N GLU A 288 -15.57 8.38 24.00
CA GLU A 288 -14.67 9.43 24.52
C GLU A 288 -13.31 9.47 23.79
N LEU A 289 -12.84 8.32 23.31
CA LEU A 289 -11.60 8.24 22.53
C LEU A 289 -11.79 8.72 21.08
N SER A 290 -13.03 8.72 20.57
CA SER A 290 -13.31 9.14 19.19
C SER A 290 -13.41 10.67 19.02
N LYS A 291 -13.85 11.38 20.07
CA LYS A 291 -14.19 12.80 20.04
C LYS A 291 -13.98 13.44 21.41
N GLY A 292 -13.70 14.75 21.41
CA GLY A 292 -13.56 15.54 22.63
C GLY A 292 -12.12 15.65 23.12
N LYS A 293 -11.95 15.89 24.42
CA LYS A 293 -10.65 16.16 25.05
C LYS A 293 -9.77 14.92 25.16
N SER A 294 -10.38 13.74 25.30
CA SER A 294 -9.70 12.43 25.39
C SER A 294 -9.53 11.76 24.02
N LYS A 295 -9.66 12.51 22.92
CA LYS A 295 -9.58 11.96 21.57
C LYS A 295 -8.20 11.35 21.30
N VAL A 296 -8.20 10.09 20.87
CA VAL A 296 -6.98 9.34 20.57
C VAL A 296 -6.78 9.25 19.06
N PRO A 297 -5.62 9.69 18.52
CA PRO A 297 -5.29 9.50 17.12
C PRO A 297 -5.37 8.01 16.71
N GLY A 298 -6.05 7.74 15.60
CA GLY A 298 -6.25 6.38 15.10
C GLY A 298 -7.53 5.70 15.59
N ILE A 299 -8.25 6.26 16.56
CA ILE A 299 -9.54 5.75 17.03
C ILE A 299 -10.67 6.63 16.50
N GLY A 300 -11.38 6.13 15.49
CA GLY A 300 -12.56 6.78 14.91
C GLY A 300 -13.88 6.18 15.41
N LYS A 301 -15.01 6.72 14.97
CA LYS A 301 -16.37 6.29 15.40
C LYS A 301 -16.57 4.77 15.35
N SER A 302 -16.18 4.12 14.25
CA SER A 302 -16.39 2.67 14.05
C SER A 302 -15.45 1.77 14.87
N LEU A 303 -14.32 2.30 15.34
CA LEU A 303 -13.42 1.61 16.27
C LEU A 303 -13.90 1.83 17.70
N ALA A 304 -14.34 3.05 18.02
CA ALA A 304 -14.97 3.38 19.29
C ALA A 304 -16.18 2.49 19.59
N GLU A 305 -17.06 2.28 18.61
CA GLU A 305 -18.20 1.36 18.75
C GLU A 305 -17.76 -0.07 19.12
N LYS A 306 -16.62 -0.56 18.60
CA LYS A 306 -16.08 -1.89 18.93
C LYS A 306 -15.41 -1.94 20.29
N ILE A 307 -14.80 -0.83 20.71
CA ILE A 307 -14.27 -0.69 22.07
C ILE A 307 -15.43 -0.75 23.06
N ASP A 308 -16.49 0.03 22.81
CA ASP A 308 -17.71 0.02 23.63
C ASP A 308 -18.40 -1.36 23.63
N GLU A 309 -18.46 -2.03 22.47
CA GLU A 309 -18.95 -3.41 22.35
C GLU A 309 -18.15 -4.33 23.28
N PHE A 310 -16.82 -4.37 23.14
CA PHE A 310 -15.97 -5.22 23.96
C PHE A 310 -16.07 -4.90 25.47
N LEU A 311 -16.16 -3.62 25.83
CA LEU A 311 -16.31 -3.20 27.23
C LEU A 311 -17.67 -3.64 27.81
N HIS A 312 -18.72 -3.71 26.99
CA HIS A 312 -20.05 -4.10 27.43
C HIS A 312 -20.27 -5.61 27.45
N THR A 313 -19.81 -6.32 26.42
CA THR A 313 -20.10 -7.74 26.20
C THR A 313 -18.93 -8.67 26.55
N GLY A 314 -17.71 -8.13 26.65
CA GLY A 314 -16.48 -8.91 26.79
C GLY A 314 -16.00 -9.59 25.51
N SER A 315 -16.65 -9.35 24.36
CA SER A 315 -16.28 -9.93 23.06
C SER A 315 -16.59 -8.97 21.91
N ILE A 316 -16.00 -9.22 20.74
CA ILE A 316 -16.35 -8.52 19.51
C ILE A 316 -16.95 -9.55 18.57
N ALA A 317 -18.21 -9.38 18.16
CA ALA A 317 -18.94 -10.36 17.35
C ALA A 317 -18.14 -10.77 16.09
N LYS A 318 -17.52 -9.78 15.45
CA LYS A 318 -16.68 -10.00 14.27
C LYS A 318 -15.42 -10.83 14.55
N LEU A 319 -14.83 -10.72 15.74
CA LEU A 319 -13.67 -11.54 16.12
C LEU A 319 -14.09 -12.99 16.33
N GLU A 320 -15.25 -13.22 16.95
CA GLU A 320 -15.79 -14.57 17.15
C GLU A 320 -16.13 -15.26 15.83
N GLU A 321 -16.63 -14.53 14.84
CA GLU A 321 -16.79 -15.04 13.46
C GLU A 321 -15.46 -15.58 12.91
N PHE A 322 -14.36 -14.82 13.06
CA PHE A 322 -13.04 -15.25 12.59
C PHE A 322 -12.45 -16.44 13.38
N ARG A 323 -12.77 -16.59 14.66
CA ARG A 323 -12.32 -17.73 15.48
C ARG A 323 -13.03 -19.03 15.13
N ASN A 324 -14.27 -18.93 14.64
CA ASN A 324 -15.11 -20.07 14.26
C ASN A 324 -14.95 -20.50 12.79
N THR A 325 -14.05 -19.86 12.03
CA THR A 325 -13.78 -20.16 10.61
C THR A 325 -12.46 -20.90 10.47
#